data_AF-A0A2V9R0H5-F1
#
_entry.id   AF-A0A2V9R0H5-F1
#
_cell.length_a   1.000
_cell.length_b   1.000
_cell.length_c   1.000
_cell.angle_alpha   90.00
_cell.angle_beta   90.00
_cell.angle_gamma   90.00
#
_symmetry.space_group_name_H-M   'P 1'
#
loop_
_entity.id
_entity.type
_entity.pdbx_description
1 polymer ?
#
loop_
_entity_poly.entity_id
_entity_poly.type
_entity_poly.pdbx_seq_one_letter_code
_entity_poly.pdbx_strand_id
1 'polypeptide(L)'
;MATDRRAIQLIRAELLLRNKSFRQRSSLLAQTGQSLLEFAAVLPLLLLIAFGVTEFGRAYYQYNTLSKAIRDGARYMSSHTYGSAEITNAKSMVVYGKTGSSGTAALPGLTTGL
;
A
#
# COMPACT_ATOMS: atom_id res chain seq x y z
N MET A 1 70.12 7.19 -39.55
CA MET A 1 69.97 6.17 -38.48
C MET A 1 69.12 6.62 -37.28
N ALA A 2 68.25 7.65 -37.41
CA ALA A 2 67.44 8.19 -36.30
C ALA A 2 65.92 8.01 -36.48
N THR A 3 65.48 7.50 -37.64
CA THR A 3 64.07 7.45 -38.07
C THR A 3 63.29 6.29 -37.44
N ASP A 4 63.90 5.12 -37.20
CA ASP A 4 63.21 3.95 -36.63
C ASP A 4 62.72 4.16 -35.19
N ARG A 5 63.47 4.90 -34.37
CA ARG A 5 63.10 5.14 -32.97
C ARG A 5 61.84 6.01 -32.85
N ARG A 6 61.54 6.85 -33.84
CA ARG A 6 60.32 7.66 -33.85
C ARG A 6 59.09 6.83 -34.22
N ALA A 7 59.22 5.87 -35.15
CA ALA A 7 58.13 4.99 -35.54
C ALA A 7 57.63 4.12 -34.38
N ILE A 8 58.55 3.55 -33.59
CA ILE A 8 58.21 2.72 -32.42
C ILE A 8 57.48 3.54 -31.35
N GLN A 9 57.87 4.79 -31.13
CA GLN A 9 57.24 5.66 -30.14
C GLN A 9 55.82 6.09 -30.56
N LEU A 10 55.58 6.29 -31.86
CA LEU A 10 54.24 6.63 -32.37
C LEU A 10 53.29 5.43 -32.26
N ILE A 11 53.74 4.22 -32.60
CA ILE A 11 52.95 2.99 -32.43
C ILE A 11 52.64 2.74 -30.95
N ARG A 12 53.61 2.97 -30.06
CA ARG A 12 53.40 2.84 -28.61
C ARG A 12 52.40 3.87 -28.09
N ALA A 13 52.46 5.10 -28.57
CA ALA A 13 51.51 6.15 -28.20
C ALA A 13 50.08 5.82 -28.67
N GLU A 14 49.93 5.32 -29.91
CA GLU A 14 48.62 4.87 -30.41
C GLU A 14 48.05 3.67 -29.63
N LEU A 15 48.91 2.70 -29.27
CA LEU A 15 48.50 1.55 -28.47
C LEU A 15 48.04 1.95 -27.06
N LEU A 16 48.67 2.97 -26.46
CA LEU A 16 48.29 3.48 -25.14
C LEU A 16 46.97 4.27 -25.19
N LEU A 17 46.73 5.02 -26.26
CA LEU A 17 45.51 5.81 -26.41
C LEU A 17 44.29 4.93 -26.75
N ARG A 18 44.49 3.84 -27.50
CA ARG A 18 43.41 2.93 -27.91
C ARG A 18 42.81 2.12 -26.76
N ASN A 19 43.57 1.87 -25.69
CA ASN A 19 43.10 1.10 -24.54
C ASN A 19 42.34 1.94 -23.48
N LYS A 20 42.44 3.27 -23.52
CA LYS A 20 41.82 4.13 -22.50
C LYS A 20 40.31 4.35 -22.70
N SER A 21 39.76 4.16 -23.90
CA SER A 21 38.35 4.48 -24.19
C SER A 21 37.34 3.45 -23.66
N PHE A 22 37.79 2.24 -23.28
CA PHE A 22 36.89 1.16 -22.87
C PHE A 22 36.48 1.18 -21.39
N ARG A 23 37.20 1.92 -20.53
CA ARG A 23 36.93 1.94 -19.07
C ARG A 23 35.89 2.96 -18.61
N GLN A 24 35.37 3.81 -19.50
CA GLN A 24 34.56 4.97 -19.10
C GLN A 24 33.05 4.77 -19.27
N ARG A 25 32.59 3.70 -19.92
CA ARG A 25 31.15 3.42 -20.15
C ARG A 25 30.46 2.63 -19.04
N SER A 26 31.20 2.08 -18.07
CA SER A 26 30.65 1.25 -16.99
C SER A 26 30.07 2.05 -15.81
N SER A 27 30.37 3.35 -15.68
CA SER A 27 29.90 4.16 -14.56
C SER A 27 28.41 4.50 -14.63
N LEU A 28 27.85 4.68 -15.82
CA LEU A 28 26.42 5.00 -16.01
C LEU A 28 25.50 3.81 -15.73
N LEU A 29 25.91 2.58 -16.08
CA LEU A 29 25.15 1.35 -15.75
C LEU A 29 25.26 0.96 -14.27
N ALA A 30 26.37 1.28 -13.61
CA ALA A 30 26.53 1.03 -12.17
C ALA A 30 25.61 1.93 -11.33
N GLN A 31 25.40 3.18 -11.74
CA GLN A 31 24.53 4.14 -11.03
C GLN A 31 23.05 3.71 -11.02
N THR A 32 22.54 3.14 -12.12
CA THR A 32 21.14 2.68 -12.19
C THR A 32 20.88 1.43 -11.34
N GLY A 33 21.86 0.54 -11.20
CA GLY A 33 21.76 -0.62 -10.30
C GLY A 33 21.75 -0.21 -8.82
N GLN A 34 22.54 0.79 -8.44
CA GLN A 34 22.62 1.29 -7.07
C GLN A 34 21.31 1.95 -6.62
N SER A 35 20.69 2.79 -7.47
CA SER A 35 19.41 3.43 -7.14
C SER A 35 18.27 2.44 -6.89
N LEU A 36 18.27 1.31 -7.61
CA LEU A 36 17.26 0.26 -7.42
C LEU A 36 17.40 -0.43 -6.06
N LEU A 37 18.65 -0.64 -5.62
CA LEU A 37 18.96 -1.22 -4.31
C LEU A 37 18.59 -0.28 -3.16
N GLU A 38 18.86 1.02 -3.30
CA GLU A 38 18.47 2.03 -2.31
C GLU A 38 16.95 2.08 -2.15
N PHE A 39 16.20 2.06 -3.26
CA PHE A 39 14.74 1.98 -3.21
C PHE A 39 14.24 0.66 -2.61
N ALA A 40 14.83 -0.47 -3.01
CA ALA A 40 14.48 -1.79 -2.48
C ALA A 40 14.73 -1.90 -0.97
N ALA A 41 15.70 -1.18 -0.42
CA ALA A 41 15.95 -1.13 1.02
C ALA A 41 14.89 -0.32 1.79
N VAL A 42 14.35 0.75 1.21
CA VAL A 42 13.32 1.60 1.85
C VAL A 42 11.91 1.03 1.64
N LEU A 43 11.69 0.28 0.56
CA LEU A 43 10.39 -0.27 0.18
C LEU A 43 9.71 -1.13 1.29
N PRO A 44 10.40 -2.02 2.02
CA PRO A 44 9.80 -2.76 3.12
C PRO A 44 9.24 -1.86 4.24
N LEU A 45 9.96 -0.79 4.57
CA LEU A 45 9.52 0.20 5.57
C LEU A 45 8.29 0.96 5.08
N LEU A 46 8.28 1.39 3.81
CA LEU A 46 7.13 2.03 3.19
C LEU A 46 5.90 1.11 3.16
N LEU A 47 6.08 -0.17 2.82
CA LEU A 47 5.00 -1.16 2.83
C LEU A 47 4.45 -1.37 4.24
N LEU A 48 5.31 -1.46 5.26
CA LEU A 48 4.87 -1.60 6.65
C LEU A 48 3.97 -0.43 7.07
N ILE A 49 4.39 0.80 6.77
CA ILE A 49 3.60 2.00 7.07
C ILE A 49 2.30 2.01 6.26
N ALA A 50 2.35 1.67 4.97
CA ALA A 50 1.18 1.63 4.10
C ALA A 50 0.14 0.62 4.58
N PHE A 51 0.56 -0.61 4.91
CA PHE A 51 -0.34 -1.62 5.48
C PHE A 51 -0.87 -1.20 6.85
N GLY A 52 -0.03 -0.60 7.69
CA GLY A 52 -0.46 -0.07 8.99
C GLY A 52 -1.57 0.98 8.86
N VAL A 53 -1.41 1.96 7.98
CA VAL A 53 -2.42 2.99 7.72
C VAL A 53 -3.67 2.39 7.09
N THR A 54 -3.52 1.42 6.18
CA THR A 54 -4.67 0.78 5.51
C THR A 54 -5.52 -0.02 6.50
N GLU A 55 -4.90 -0.85 7.33
CA GLU A 55 -5.62 -1.62 8.35
C GLU A 55 -6.24 -0.71 9.43
N PHE A 56 -5.53 0.34 9.84
CA PHE A 56 -6.09 1.34 10.76
C PHE A 56 -7.28 2.07 10.15
N GLY A 57 -7.18 2.49 8.89
CA GLY A 57 -8.28 3.14 8.16
C GLY A 57 -9.51 2.22 8.05
N ARG A 58 -9.29 0.93 7.76
CA ARG A 58 -10.34 -0.09 7.73
C ARG A 58 -11.01 -0.24 9.09
N ALA A 59 -10.24 -0.32 10.17
CA ALA A 59 -10.78 -0.42 11.53
C ALA A 59 -11.58 0.84 11.92
N TYR A 60 -11.06 2.04 11.61
CA TYR A 60 -11.75 3.30 11.88
C TYR A 60 -13.06 3.42 11.09
N TYR A 61 -13.08 2.99 9.83
CA TYR A 61 -14.29 2.94 9.02
C TYR A 61 -15.36 2.02 9.64
N GLN A 62 -14.95 0.84 10.11
CA GLN A 62 -15.85 -0.12 10.76
C GLN A 62 -16.44 0.47 12.05
N TYR A 63 -15.61 1.12 12.87
CA TYR A 63 -16.05 1.77 14.10
C TYR A 63 -17.12 2.85 13.85
N ASN A 64 -16.89 3.74 12.87
CA ASN A 64 -17.86 4.79 12.53
C ASN A 64 -19.17 4.22 11.97
N THR A 65 -19.06 3.19 11.13
CA THR A 65 -20.23 2.50 10.58
C THR A 65 -21.06 1.86 11.70
N LEU A 66 -20.41 1.19 12.67
CA LEU A 66 -21.08 0.60 13.82
C LEU A 66 -21.76 1.67 14.69
N SER A 67 -21.05 2.77 14.98
CA SER A 67 -21.60 3.88 15.76
C SER A 67 -22.84 4.49 15.12
N LYS A 68 -22.83 4.66 13.79
CA LYS A 68 -23.99 5.12 13.03
C LYS A 68 -25.15 4.13 13.12
N ALA A 69 -24.89 2.84 12.92
CA ALA A 69 -25.91 1.80 12.97
C ALA A 69 -26.57 1.70 14.36
N ILE A 70 -25.80 1.80 15.45
CA ILE A 70 -26.32 1.84 16.82
C ILE A 70 -27.24 3.05 17.02
N ARG A 71 -26.85 4.23 16.52
CA ARG A 71 -27.66 5.44 16.62
C ARG A 71 -28.98 5.31 15.85
N ASP A 72 -28.95 4.71 14.67
CA ASP A 72 -30.16 4.45 13.87
C ASP A 72 -31.09 3.46 14.58
N GLY A 73 -30.55 2.41 15.20
CA GLY A 73 -31.30 1.47 16.05
C GLY A 73 -31.91 2.13 17.29
N ALA A 74 -31.16 3.00 17.98
CA ALA A 74 -31.65 3.75 19.14
C ALA A 74 -32.76 4.74 18.74
N ARG A 75 -32.59 5.44 17.62
CA ARG A 75 -33.63 6.33 17.06
C ARG A 75 -34.90 5.55 16.71
N TYR A 76 -34.76 4.37 16.11
CA TYR A 76 -35.89 3.50 15.83
C TYR A 76 -36.64 3.13 17.11
N MET A 77 -35.95 2.69 18.16
CA MET A 77 -36.60 2.36 19.45
C MET A 77 -37.20 3.57 20.16
N SER A 78 -36.63 4.76 19.99
CA SER A 78 -37.18 6.01 20.55
C SER A 78 -38.51 6.41 19.93
N SER A 79 -38.78 6.04 18.67
CA SER A 79 -39.99 6.45 17.95
C SER A 79 -41.08 5.38 17.90
N HIS A 80 -40.84 4.20 18.49
CA HIS A 80 -41.76 3.07 18.45
C HIS A 80 -42.16 2.64 19.87
N THR A 81 -43.40 2.19 20.02
CA THR A 81 -43.88 1.60 21.27
C THR A 81 -43.14 0.31 21.55
N TYR A 82 -42.83 0.06 22.83
CA TYR A 82 -42.17 -1.16 23.25
C TYR A 82 -42.98 -2.41 22.87
N GLY A 83 -42.37 -3.28 22.07
CA GLY A 83 -42.95 -4.55 21.62
C GLY A 83 -41.88 -5.52 21.12
N SER A 84 -42.17 -6.82 21.14
CA SER A 84 -41.22 -7.88 20.77
C SER A 84 -40.83 -7.87 19.28
N ALA A 85 -41.75 -7.43 18.41
CA ALA A 85 -41.49 -7.24 16.99
C ALA A 85 -40.54 -6.05 16.76
N GLU A 86 -40.73 -4.97 17.49
CA GLU A 86 -39.96 -3.73 17.41
C GLU A 86 -38.55 -3.93 17.93
N ILE A 87 -38.37 -4.72 19.01
CA ILE A 87 -37.04 -5.14 19.48
C ILE A 87 -36.30 -5.92 18.38
N THR A 88 -37.00 -6.82 17.68
CA THR A 88 -36.41 -7.61 16.59
C THR A 88 -36.03 -6.70 15.41
N ASN A 89 -36.91 -5.77 15.04
CA ASN A 89 -36.67 -4.81 13.97
C ASN A 89 -35.55 -3.82 14.31
N ALA A 90 -35.41 -3.42 15.57
CA ALA A 90 -34.30 -2.60 16.04
C ALA A 90 -32.97 -3.32 15.93
N LYS A 91 -32.90 -4.61 16.31
CA LYS A 91 -31.72 -5.45 16.11
C LYS A 91 -31.37 -5.54 14.62
N SER A 92 -32.37 -5.81 13.77
CA SER A 92 -32.18 -5.81 12.32
C SER A 92 -31.73 -4.47 11.76
N MET A 93 -32.17 -3.33 12.33
CA MET A 93 -31.74 -2.01 11.92
C MET A 93 -30.24 -1.80 12.18
N VAL A 94 -29.74 -2.26 13.34
CA VAL A 94 -28.31 -2.16 13.68
C VAL A 94 -27.47 -3.09 12.79
N VAL A 95 -27.96 -4.28 12.47
CA VAL A 95 -27.18 -5.28 11.71
C VAL A 95 -27.23 -5.03 10.21
N TYR A 96 -28.40 -4.72 9.67
CA TYR A 96 -28.67 -4.66 8.24
C TYR A 96 -29.02 -3.26 7.71
N GLY A 97 -29.20 -2.26 8.58
CA GLY A 97 -29.62 -0.91 8.19
C GLY A 97 -31.08 -0.82 7.73
N LYS A 98 -31.90 -1.84 7.99
CA LYS A 98 -33.32 -1.88 7.62
C LYS A 98 -34.14 -2.72 8.60
N THR A 99 -35.44 -2.45 8.66
CA THR A 99 -36.40 -3.29 9.38
C THR A 99 -36.66 -4.58 8.61
N GLY A 100 -36.65 -5.74 9.30
CA GLY A 100 -36.80 -7.06 8.69
C GLY A 100 -35.59 -7.97 8.92
N SER A 101 -35.80 -9.28 8.97
CA SER A 101 -34.81 -10.28 9.39
C SER A 101 -33.84 -10.74 8.31
N SER A 102 -33.76 -10.07 7.16
CA SER A 102 -32.97 -10.51 6.01
C SER A 102 -32.17 -9.38 5.38
N GLY A 103 -30.87 -9.57 5.15
CA GLY A 103 -30.02 -8.58 4.49
C GLY A 103 -28.53 -8.89 4.63
N THR A 104 -27.70 -8.14 3.91
CA THR A 104 -26.24 -8.15 4.10
C THR A 104 -25.91 -7.33 5.34
N ALA A 105 -25.09 -7.89 6.23
CA ALA A 105 -24.65 -7.17 7.42
C ALA A 105 -23.83 -5.93 7.02
N ALA A 106 -24.07 -4.82 7.71
CA ALA A 106 -23.33 -3.57 7.52
C ALA A 106 -21.84 -3.73 7.80
N LEU A 107 -21.48 -4.71 8.64
CA LEU A 107 -20.12 -5.03 9.02
C LEU A 107 -19.92 -6.56 9.00
N PRO A 108 -18.72 -7.05 8.63
CA PRO A 108 -18.39 -8.46 8.74
C PRO A 108 -18.53 -8.97 10.17
N GLY A 109 -19.18 -10.12 10.34
CA GLY A 109 -19.36 -10.75 11.66
C GLY A 109 -20.52 -10.23 12.51
N LEU A 110 -21.29 -9.26 12.01
CA LEU A 110 -22.46 -8.73 12.73
C LEU A 110 -23.68 -9.66 12.54
N THR A 111 -24.26 -10.14 13.64
CA THR A 111 -25.45 -11.00 13.63
C THR A 111 -26.53 -10.45 14.58
N THR A 112 -27.78 -10.82 14.35
CA THR A 112 -28.93 -10.45 15.22
C THR A 112 -29.14 -11.42 16.39
N GLY A 113 -28.35 -12.51 16.45
CA GLY A 113 -28.38 -13.51 17.50
C GLY A 113 -27.43 -13.19 18.65
N LEU A 114 -27.74 -13.71 19.85
CA LEU A 114 -26.82 -13.75 20.98
C LEU A 114 -25.97 -15.01 20.91
#